data_AF-A0A5U7QNJ9-F1
#
_entry.id   AF-A0A5U7QNJ9-F1
#
_cell.length_a   1.000
_cell.length_b   1.000
_cell.length_c   1.000
_cell.angle_alpha   90.00
_cell.angle_beta   90.00
_cell.angle_gamma   90.00
#
_symmetry.space_group_name_H-M   'P 1'
#
loop_
_entity.id
_entity.type
_entity.pdbx_description
1 polymer ?
#
loop_
_entity_poly.entity_id
_entity_poly.type
_entity_poly.pdbx_seq_one_letter_code
_entity_poly.pdbx_strand_id
1 'polypeptide(L)'
;MGIKSTYSTHQILNSFEKLMGNLQNLLTQQGKKTNINNTKFGKYHTLLDTYINRRESSNLSDDDLLNLIGLVAKLNSLNYLFTNECKIEYDDIDLSTIVEGEANVYDENDRYNDKFFELSMAIRFAKSKGSSANINMKSICDVIINSKTAIECKYLHGINDVRDNLKKSLMQIQKRIDDGLATEGFSAVDVTNLCSKKRIRNYANTALKMYIDSFEGCYMSKEDIFYNCISNNNLSRSISSYATHEASVIVHKNLDFFRKDKSTLFDRFTDNIHAVVFQVSDSMWLEYEDFYAPIQIRGLEPVFNPNIKEEKIKNIMNDLK
;
A
#
# COMPACT_ATOMS: atom_id res chain seq x y z
N MET A 1 3.12 -18.64 -14.89
CA MET A 1 2.01 -18.94 -13.96
C MET A 1 1.58 -17.65 -13.31
N GLY A 2 0.46 -17.07 -13.76
CA GLY A 2 -0.03 -15.80 -13.24
C GLY A 2 -0.70 -16.01 -11.89
N ILE A 3 -0.28 -15.25 -10.88
CA ILE A 3 -1.03 -15.11 -9.63
C ILE A 3 -2.43 -14.58 -10.03
N LYS A 4 -3.50 -15.31 -9.72
CA LYS A 4 -4.87 -14.78 -9.80
C LYS A 4 -4.92 -13.57 -8.87
N SER A 5 -4.94 -12.35 -9.41
CA SER A 5 -4.89 -11.11 -8.63
C SER A 5 -6.23 -10.70 -8.03
N THR A 6 -7.31 -11.43 -8.32
CA THR A 6 -8.61 -11.28 -7.68
C THR A 6 -8.71 -12.31 -6.56
N TYR A 7 -8.38 -11.92 -5.32
CA TYR A 7 -8.94 -12.64 -4.19
C TYR A 7 -10.46 -12.56 -4.32
N SER A 8 -11.16 -13.69 -4.27
CA SER A 8 -12.61 -13.61 -4.17
C SER A 8 -12.97 -12.83 -2.90
N THR A 9 -14.10 -12.13 -2.90
CA THR A 9 -14.59 -11.41 -1.72
C THR A 9 -14.61 -12.32 -0.48
N HIS A 10 -14.92 -13.61 -0.66
CA HIS A 10 -14.85 -14.63 0.39
C HIS A 10 -13.43 -14.86 0.94
N GLN A 11 -12.40 -14.88 0.07
CA GLN A 11 -11.01 -15.00 0.53
C GLN A 11 -10.57 -13.77 1.34
N ILE A 12 -11.04 -12.57 0.95
CA ILE A 12 -10.80 -11.34 1.70
C ILE A 12 -11.43 -11.43 3.10
N LEU A 13 -12.68 -11.88 3.19
CA LEU A 13 -13.39 -12.06 4.46
C LEU A 13 -12.71 -13.10 5.36
N ASN A 14 -12.40 -14.29 4.84
CA ASN A 14 -11.74 -15.35 5.62
C ASN A 14 -10.36 -14.91 6.14
N SER A 15 -9.59 -14.19 5.32
CA SER A 15 -8.33 -13.60 5.76
C SER A 15 -8.54 -12.56 6.86
N PHE A 16 -9.65 -11.81 6.80
CA PHE A 16 -9.96 -10.77 7.78
C PHE A 16 -10.37 -11.35 9.13
N GLU A 17 -11.15 -12.43 9.13
CA GLU A 17 -11.49 -13.19 10.34
C GLU A 17 -10.24 -13.73 11.03
N LYS A 18 -9.29 -14.26 10.24
CA LYS A 18 -7.98 -14.67 10.77
C LYS A 18 -7.23 -13.51 11.42
N LEU A 19 -7.22 -12.34 10.77
CA LEU A 19 -6.58 -11.14 11.31
C LEU A 19 -7.23 -10.71 12.63
N MET A 20 -8.55 -10.68 12.69
CA MET A 20 -9.29 -10.33 13.90
C MET A 20 -8.99 -11.29 15.05
N GLY A 21 -8.92 -12.60 14.79
CA GLY A 21 -8.54 -13.60 15.79
C GLY A 21 -7.12 -13.38 16.32
N ASN A 22 -6.17 -13.10 15.42
CA ASN A 22 -4.79 -12.78 15.79
C ASN A 22 -4.70 -11.52 16.66
N LEU A 23 -5.40 -10.45 16.28
CA LEU A 23 -5.44 -9.20 17.03
C LEU A 23 -6.13 -9.38 18.39
N GLN A 24 -7.19 -10.18 18.48
CA GLN A 24 -7.83 -10.49 19.76
C GLN A 24 -6.86 -11.19 20.71
N ASN A 25 -6.10 -12.17 20.22
CA ASN A 25 -5.10 -12.88 21.02
C ASN A 25 -4.02 -11.93 21.53
N LEU A 26 -3.54 -11.02 20.67
CA LEU A 26 -2.57 -9.99 21.04
C LEU A 26 -3.10 -9.08 22.16
N LEU A 27 -4.33 -8.55 22.00
CA LEU A 27 -4.97 -7.70 23.02
C LEU A 27 -5.10 -8.43 24.36
N THR A 28 -5.46 -9.71 24.34
CA THR A 28 -5.55 -10.54 25.55
C THR A 28 -4.20 -10.77 26.22
N GLN A 29 -3.13 -11.02 25.44
CA GLN A 29 -1.76 -11.16 25.96
C GLN A 29 -1.25 -9.87 26.63
N GLN A 30 -1.67 -8.71 26.13
CA GLN A 30 -1.38 -7.40 26.74
C GLN A 30 -2.26 -7.08 27.95
N GLY A 31 -3.15 -7.99 28.36
CA GLY A 31 -4.09 -7.77 29.46
C GLY A 31 -5.22 -6.78 29.13
N LYS A 32 -5.40 -6.40 27.85
CA LYS A 32 -6.50 -5.52 27.44
C LYS A 32 -7.82 -6.31 27.43
N LYS A 33 -8.87 -5.71 28.02
CA LYS A 33 -10.23 -6.27 28.04
C LYS A 33 -11.06 -5.96 26.79
N THR A 34 -10.47 -5.24 25.83
CA THR A 34 -11.15 -4.86 24.58
C THR A 34 -11.47 -6.11 23.75
N ASN A 35 -12.75 -6.25 23.39
CA ASN A 35 -13.18 -7.26 22.42
C ASN A 35 -13.06 -6.67 21.01
N ILE A 36 -12.32 -7.34 20.12
CA ILE A 36 -12.07 -6.90 18.74
C ILE A 36 -13.38 -6.69 17.98
N ASN A 37 -14.43 -7.45 18.28
CA ASN A 37 -15.75 -7.33 17.66
C ASN A 37 -16.46 -6.01 18.03
N ASN A 38 -16.05 -5.36 19.12
CA ASN A 38 -16.61 -4.07 19.54
C ASN A 38 -15.80 -2.87 18.98
N THR A 39 -14.77 -3.14 18.18
CA THR A 39 -13.92 -2.11 17.56
C THR A 39 -14.35 -1.83 16.12
N LYS A 40 -13.63 -0.95 15.41
CA LYS A 40 -13.85 -0.73 13.98
C LYS A 40 -13.71 -2.00 13.15
N PHE A 41 -12.85 -2.94 13.55
CA PHE A 41 -12.69 -4.23 12.86
C PHE A 41 -13.97 -5.06 12.88
N GLY A 42 -14.65 -5.15 14.03
CA GLY A 42 -15.94 -5.83 14.13
C GLY A 42 -17.04 -5.19 13.29
N LYS A 43 -17.05 -3.85 13.20
CA LYS A 43 -17.95 -3.11 12.31
C LYS A 43 -17.66 -3.42 10.84
N TYR A 44 -16.39 -3.38 10.42
CA TYR A 44 -15.99 -3.74 9.05
C TYR A 44 -16.36 -5.19 8.71
N HIS A 45 -16.14 -6.13 9.64
CA HIS A 45 -16.52 -7.53 9.46
C HIS A 45 -18.02 -7.69 9.29
N THR A 46 -18.82 -7.08 10.16
CA THR A 46 -20.29 -7.15 10.09
C THR A 46 -20.81 -6.62 8.75
N LEU A 47 -20.29 -5.48 8.30
CA LEU A 47 -20.68 -4.90 7.01
C LEU A 47 -20.31 -5.83 5.84
N LEU A 48 -19.10 -6.40 5.87
CA LEU A 48 -18.62 -7.27 4.80
C LEU A 48 -19.33 -8.64 4.79
N ASP A 49 -19.60 -9.24 5.95
CA ASP A 49 -20.34 -10.50 6.12
C ASP A 49 -21.80 -10.37 5.64
N THR A 50 -22.45 -9.24 5.96
CA THR A 50 -23.81 -8.94 5.51
C THR A 50 -23.91 -8.96 3.99
N TYR A 51 -22.93 -8.34 3.32
CA TYR A 51 -22.88 -8.29 1.86
C TYR A 51 -22.53 -9.66 1.24
N ILE A 52 -21.48 -10.32 1.73
CA ILE A 52 -20.93 -11.53 1.09
C ILE A 52 -21.77 -12.77 1.38
N ASN A 53 -22.04 -13.04 2.66
CA ASN A 53 -22.60 -14.31 3.11
C ASN A 53 -24.12 -14.23 3.23
N ARG A 54 -24.65 -13.13 3.78
CA ARG A 54 -26.10 -13.00 4.03
C ARG A 54 -26.88 -12.56 2.80
N ARG A 55 -26.20 -11.97 1.81
CA ARG A 55 -26.79 -11.40 0.58
C ARG A 55 -27.97 -10.47 0.88
N GLU A 56 -27.92 -9.82 2.03
CA GLU A 56 -28.90 -8.82 2.42
C GLU A 56 -28.53 -7.50 1.75
N SER A 57 -29.53 -6.66 1.45
CA SER A 57 -29.27 -5.30 0.99
C SER A 57 -28.50 -4.57 2.08
N SER A 58 -27.20 -4.33 1.86
CA SER A 58 -26.45 -3.44 2.74
C SER A 58 -26.99 -2.03 2.58
N ASN A 59 -27.03 -1.26 3.66
CA ASN A 59 -27.28 0.19 3.59
C ASN A 59 -26.09 0.97 3.01
N LEU A 60 -25.02 0.27 2.57
CA LEU A 60 -23.85 0.86 1.94
C LEU A 60 -24.13 1.20 0.48
N SER A 61 -23.63 2.34 0.03
CA SER A 61 -23.50 2.61 -1.40
C SER A 61 -22.44 1.69 -2.03
N ASP A 62 -22.47 1.51 -3.35
CA ASP A 62 -21.45 0.73 -4.06
C ASP A 62 -20.04 1.29 -3.80
N ASP A 63 -19.89 2.60 -3.75
CA ASP A 63 -18.62 3.27 -3.42
C ASP A 63 -18.17 2.92 -1.99
N ASP A 64 -19.05 2.94 -1.00
CA ASP A 64 -18.71 2.57 0.38
C ASP A 64 -18.28 1.10 0.50
N LEU A 65 -18.97 0.21 -0.21
CA LEU A 65 -18.65 -1.21 -0.24
C LEU A 65 -17.26 -1.46 -0.83
N LEU A 66 -16.93 -0.79 -1.94
CA LEU A 66 -15.61 -0.88 -2.55
C LEU A 66 -14.52 -0.39 -1.61
N ASN A 67 -14.71 0.77 -0.99
CA ASN A 67 -13.75 1.31 -0.04
C ASN A 67 -13.58 0.36 1.15
N LEU A 68 -14.66 -0.26 1.64
CA LEU A 68 -14.59 -1.30 2.65
C LEU A 68 -13.78 -2.52 2.18
N ILE A 69 -14.01 -3.03 0.96
CA ILE A 69 -13.27 -4.17 0.41
C ILE A 69 -11.78 -3.82 0.27
N GLY A 70 -11.46 -2.63 -0.25
CA GLY A 70 -10.09 -2.12 -0.37
C GLY A 70 -9.39 -1.99 0.98
N LEU A 71 -10.07 -1.38 1.96
CA LEU A 71 -9.59 -1.23 3.33
C LEU A 71 -9.31 -2.59 3.97
N VAL A 72 -10.25 -3.54 3.90
CA VAL A 72 -10.07 -4.87 4.48
C VAL A 72 -8.94 -5.64 3.76
N ALA A 73 -8.84 -5.54 2.43
CA ALA A 73 -7.76 -6.14 1.67
C ALA A 73 -6.38 -5.56 2.04
N LYS A 74 -6.30 -4.26 2.31
CA LYS A 74 -5.12 -3.56 2.85
C LYS A 74 -4.78 -4.09 4.24
N LEU A 75 -5.72 -4.07 5.18
CA LEU A 75 -5.53 -4.53 6.57
C LEU A 75 -5.08 -6.00 6.64
N ASN A 76 -5.62 -6.85 5.76
CA ASN A 76 -5.25 -8.26 5.67
C ASN A 76 -3.75 -8.53 5.47
N SER A 77 -2.99 -7.55 4.96
CA SER A 77 -1.53 -7.65 4.84
C SER A 77 -0.84 -7.90 6.19
N LEU A 78 -1.42 -7.39 7.30
CA LEU A 78 -0.90 -7.52 8.67
C LEU A 78 -0.91 -8.96 9.18
N ASN A 79 -1.67 -9.88 8.57
CA ASN A 79 -1.65 -11.29 8.95
C ASN A 79 -0.24 -11.90 8.91
N TYR A 80 0.66 -11.35 8.08
CA TYR A 80 2.04 -11.81 8.02
C TYR A 80 2.76 -11.71 9.37
N LEU A 81 2.46 -10.69 10.18
CA LEU A 81 3.09 -10.45 11.48
C LEU A 81 2.89 -11.61 12.46
N PHE A 82 1.81 -12.37 12.28
CA PHE A 82 1.42 -13.49 13.15
C PHE A 82 1.81 -14.85 12.58
N THR A 83 2.68 -14.88 11.57
CA THR A 83 3.21 -16.13 11.01
C THR A 83 4.51 -16.51 11.71
N ASN A 84 4.80 -17.81 11.78
CA ASN A 84 6.07 -18.31 12.33
C ASN A 84 7.30 -17.87 11.51
N GLU A 85 7.07 -17.39 10.28
CA GLU A 85 8.11 -16.88 9.38
C GLU A 85 8.42 -15.40 9.61
N CYS A 86 7.62 -14.71 10.44
CA CYS A 86 7.82 -13.30 10.75
C CYS A 86 9.09 -13.07 11.56
N LYS A 87 9.99 -12.24 11.04
CA LYS A 87 11.23 -11.79 11.70
C LYS A 87 11.25 -10.28 11.95
N ILE A 88 10.05 -9.70 12.07
CA ILE A 88 9.87 -8.27 12.31
C ILE A 88 9.73 -8.06 13.81
N GLU A 89 10.67 -7.34 14.40
CA GLU A 89 10.60 -6.88 15.77
C GLU A 89 9.87 -5.54 15.81
N TYR A 90 8.63 -5.52 16.29
CA TYR A 90 7.81 -4.32 16.45
C TYR A 90 7.29 -4.19 17.89
N ASP A 91 6.81 -3.01 18.28
CA ASP A 91 6.11 -2.85 19.56
C ASP A 91 4.64 -3.24 19.39
N ASP A 92 4.20 -4.10 20.26
CA ASP A 92 2.83 -4.57 20.42
C ASP A 92 1.79 -3.43 20.54
N ILE A 93 2.21 -2.26 21.03
CA ILE A 93 1.40 -1.03 21.08
C ILE A 93 1.11 -0.43 19.70
N ASP A 94 1.98 -0.67 18.71
CA ASP A 94 1.80 -0.18 17.34
C ASP A 94 0.55 -0.79 16.69
N LEU A 95 0.34 -2.09 16.91
CA LEU A 95 -0.86 -2.80 16.44
C LEU A 95 -2.12 -2.35 17.18
N SER A 96 -2.00 -1.96 18.45
CA SER A 96 -3.13 -1.39 19.18
C SER A 96 -3.61 -0.08 18.56
N THR A 97 -2.68 0.78 18.12
CA THR A 97 -2.99 2.04 17.45
C THR A 97 -3.78 1.83 16.15
N ILE A 98 -3.53 0.72 15.45
CA ILE A 98 -4.30 0.34 14.25
C ILE A 98 -5.73 -0.11 14.60
N VAL A 99 -5.92 -0.81 15.72
CA VAL A 99 -7.23 -1.31 16.16
C VAL A 99 -8.13 -0.19 16.70
N GLU A 100 -7.54 0.80 17.35
CA GLU A 100 -8.24 1.93 17.95
C GLU A 100 -8.84 2.88 16.90
N GLY A 101 -9.80 3.70 17.34
CA GLY A 101 -10.50 4.67 16.51
C GLY A 101 -11.91 4.23 16.06
N GLU A 102 -12.57 5.14 15.36
CA GLU A 102 -13.92 4.91 14.82
C GLU A 102 -13.86 4.18 13.48
N ALA A 103 -14.94 3.48 13.14
CA ALA A 103 -15.06 2.87 11.83
C ALA A 103 -15.35 3.94 10.78
N ASN A 104 -14.42 4.11 9.86
CA ASN A 104 -14.56 4.93 8.67
C ASN A 104 -14.03 4.15 7.47
N VAL A 105 -14.82 4.04 6.40
CA VAL A 105 -14.41 3.36 5.16
C VAL A 105 -13.57 4.29 4.27
N TYR A 106 -13.63 5.60 4.49
CA TYR A 106 -12.78 6.63 3.87
C TYR A 106 -11.63 6.99 4.81
N ASP A 107 -10.71 6.05 4.98
CA ASP A 107 -9.67 6.11 6.00
C ASP A 107 -8.48 7.03 5.62
N GLU A 108 -8.52 7.76 4.51
CA GLU A 108 -7.34 8.45 3.95
C GLU A 108 -6.65 9.41 4.92
N ASN A 109 -7.43 10.04 5.82
CA ASN A 109 -6.95 11.00 6.81
C ASN A 109 -6.81 10.42 8.22
N ASP A 110 -7.01 9.11 8.39
CA ASP A 110 -6.92 8.48 9.70
C ASP A 110 -5.46 8.36 10.16
N ARG A 111 -5.22 8.57 11.45
CA ARG A 111 -3.88 8.67 12.05
C ARG A 111 -3.13 7.34 12.04
N TYR A 112 -3.86 6.23 11.99
CA TYR A 112 -3.22 4.91 11.97
C TYR A 112 -2.48 4.64 10.65
N ASN A 113 -2.73 5.41 9.59
CA ASN A 113 -2.10 5.18 8.28
C ASN A 113 -0.59 5.31 8.30
N ASP A 114 -0.03 6.23 9.09
CA ASP A 114 1.41 6.35 9.27
C ASP A 114 1.98 5.00 9.76
N LYS A 115 1.44 4.51 10.87
CA LYS A 115 1.89 3.26 11.49
C LYS A 115 1.61 2.03 10.61
N PHE A 116 0.45 2.00 9.95
CA PHE A 116 0.12 0.95 9.00
C PHE A 116 1.13 0.93 7.84
N PHE A 117 1.49 2.09 7.30
CA PHE A 117 2.43 2.18 6.20
C PHE A 117 3.81 1.65 6.62
N GLU A 118 4.32 2.04 7.78
CA GLU A 118 5.56 1.52 8.37
C GLU A 118 5.55 -0.02 8.45
N LEU A 119 4.49 -0.59 9.05
CA LEU A 119 4.33 -2.05 9.18
C LEU A 119 4.22 -2.72 7.81
N SER A 120 3.49 -2.13 6.88
CA SER A 120 3.33 -2.67 5.52
C SER A 120 4.66 -2.72 4.76
N MET A 121 5.52 -1.72 4.95
CA MET A 121 6.87 -1.68 4.37
C MET A 121 7.77 -2.75 5.00
N ALA A 122 7.76 -2.88 6.32
CA ALA A 122 8.49 -3.94 7.00
C ALA A 122 8.07 -5.34 6.53
N ILE A 123 6.76 -5.58 6.41
CA ILE A 123 6.20 -6.84 5.89
C ILE A 123 6.68 -7.11 4.46
N ARG A 124 6.71 -6.09 3.59
CA ARG A 124 7.18 -6.23 2.21
C ARG A 124 8.64 -6.68 2.15
N PHE A 125 9.52 -6.02 2.90
CA PHE A 125 10.93 -6.39 2.95
C PHE A 125 11.15 -7.77 3.57
N ALA A 126 10.40 -8.13 4.61
CA ALA A 126 10.48 -9.45 5.22
C ALA A 126 10.13 -10.55 4.22
N LYS A 127 9.08 -10.35 3.43
CA LYS A 127 8.67 -11.31 2.38
C LYS A 127 9.69 -11.43 1.25
N SER A 128 10.26 -10.31 0.79
CA SER A 128 11.22 -10.32 -0.32
C SER A 128 12.55 -10.99 0.06
N LYS A 129 13.05 -10.75 1.28
CA LYS A 129 14.31 -11.31 1.79
C LYS A 129 14.16 -12.69 2.44
N GLY A 130 12.93 -13.12 2.73
CA GLY A 130 12.63 -14.37 3.42
C GLY A 130 13.36 -14.49 4.75
N SER A 131 13.94 -15.66 5.02
CA SER A 131 14.63 -15.96 6.28
C SER A 131 15.92 -15.16 6.51
N SER A 132 16.39 -14.38 5.54
CA SER A 132 17.65 -13.61 5.63
C SER A 132 17.49 -12.19 6.19
N ALA A 133 16.26 -11.70 6.37
CA ALA A 133 16.02 -10.38 6.95
C ALA A 133 15.79 -10.46 8.47
N ASN A 134 16.56 -9.66 9.21
CA ASN A 134 16.24 -9.18 10.53
C ASN A 134 15.70 -7.76 10.39
N ILE A 135 14.45 -7.52 10.76
CA ILE A 135 13.80 -6.23 10.61
C ILE A 135 13.43 -5.70 12.00
N ASN A 136 13.95 -4.53 12.34
CA ASN A 136 13.68 -3.87 13.61
C ASN A 136 12.88 -2.58 13.39
N MET A 137 11.74 -2.47 14.05
CA MET A 137 10.86 -1.31 14.09
C MET A 137 10.73 -0.70 15.50
N LYS A 138 11.46 -1.24 16.48
CA LYS A 138 11.50 -0.73 17.87
C LYS A 138 12.46 0.44 18.04
N SER A 139 13.30 0.67 17.05
CA SER A 139 14.26 1.77 17.05
C SER A 139 13.59 3.12 16.80
N ILE A 140 14.36 4.21 16.90
CA ILE A 140 13.88 5.56 16.57
C ILE A 140 13.67 5.72 15.05
N CYS A 141 14.13 4.77 14.22
CA CYS A 141 13.78 4.67 12.81
C CYS A 141 12.52 3.84 12.64
N ASP A 142 11.72 4.20 11.65
CA ASP A 142 10.52 3.45 11.30
C ASP A 142 10.83 1.98 10.96
N VAL A 143 11.89 1.74 10.17
CA VAL A 143 12.37 0.38 9.87
C VAL A 143 13.89 0.35 9.70
N ILE A 144 14.56 -0.62 10.35
CA ILE A 144 15.97 -0.97 10.12
C ILE A 144 16.06 -2.42 9.65
N ILE A 145 16.73 -2.65 8.52
CA ILE A 145 16.96 -3.99 7.97
C ILE A 145 18.42 -4.38 8.17
N ASN A 146 18.65 -5.52 8.82
CA ASN A 146 19.96 -6.14 9.06
C ASN A 146 21.00 -5.18 9.69
N SER A 147 20.54 -4.23 10.51
CA SER A 147 21.37 -3.15 11.08
C SER A 147 22.18 -2.37 10.04
N LYS A 148 21.71 -2.37 8.79
CA LYS A 148 22.44 -1.86 7.63
C LYS A 148 21.66 -0.77 6.92
N THR A 149 20.39 -1.03 6.65
CA THR A 149 19.53 -0.17 5.83
C THR A 149 18.47 0.48 6.70
N ALA A 150 18.49 1.81 6.80
CA ALA A 150 17.41 2.58 7.41
C ALA A 150 16.34 2.93 6.37
N ILE A 151 15.07 2.79 6.74
CA ILE A 151 13.94 3.25 5.95
C ILE A 151 13.13 4.21 6.81
N GLU A 152 12.92 5.41 6.29
CA GLU A 152 12.01 6.38 6.87
C GLU A 152 10.73 6.42 6.04
N CYS A 153 9.60 6.12 6.66
CA CYS A 153 8.30 6.06 6.04
C CYS A 153 7.56 7.39 6.21
N LYS A 154 6.88 7.85 5.16
CA LYS A 154 5.99 9.02 5.22
C LYS A 154 4.72 8.74 4.45
N TYR A 155 3.59 8.70 5.16
CA TYR A 155 2.28 8.71 4.53
C TYR A 155 1.87 10.16 4.29
N LEU A 156 1.66 10.55 3.03
CA LEU A 156 1.47 11.96 2.68
C LEU A 156 -0.01 12.34 2.61
N HIS A 157 -0.44 13.16 3.57
CA HIS A 157 -1.81 13.66 3.64
C HIS A 157 -2.10 14.87 2.75
N GLY A 158 -1.09 15.65 2.37
CA GLY A 158 -1.28 16.91 1.65
C GLY A 158 -0.21 17.19 0.60
N ILE A 159 -0.64 17.70 -0.56
CA ILE A 159 0.25 17.98 -1.70
C ILE A 159 1.26 19.10 -1.40
N ASN A 160 0.91 20.04 -0.53
CA ASN A 160 1.74 21.19 -0.19
C ASN A 160 2.96 20.82 0.66
N ASP A 161 2.85 19.74 1.45
CA ASP A 161 3.89 19.35 2.40
C ASP A 161 4.78 18.21 1.87
N VAL A 162 4.55 17.74 0.63
CA VAL A 162 5.30 16.61 0.06
C VAL A 162 6.79 16.89 0.08
N ARG A 163 7.21 18.04 -0.44
CA ARG A 163 8.62 18.41 -0.51
C ARG A 163 9.27 18.48 0.88
N ASP A 164 8.57 19.05 1.85
CA ASP A 164 9.11 19.21 3.21
C ASP A 164 9.17 17.87 3.95
N ASN A 165 8.19 16.99 3.75
CA ASN A 165 8.24 15.62 4.26
C ASN A 165 9.36 14.80 3.63
N LEU A 166 9.57 14.92 2.31
CA LEU A 166 10.71 14.29 1.63
C LEU A 166 12.03 14.80 2.21
N LYS A 167 12.20 16.13 2.32
CA LYS A 167 13.41 16.71 2.93
C LYS A 167 13.63 16.20 4.36
N LYS A 168 12.59 16.19 5.20
CA LYS A 168 12.66 15.68 6.58
C LYS A 168 13.08 14.22 6.61
N SER A 169 12.47 13.38 5.76
CA SER A 169 12.80 11.95 5.72
C SER A 169 14.25 11.69 5.34
N LEU A 170 14.77 12.41 4.34
CA LEU A 170 16.17 12.33 3.93
C LEU A 170 17.11 12.82 5.05
N MET A 171 16.76 13.89 5.76
CA MET A 171 17.52 14.36 6.94
C MET A 171 17.53 13.32 8.06
N GLN A 172 16.40 12.67 8.32
CA GLN A 172 16.30 11.63 9.34
C GLN A 172 17.21 10.46 8.98
N ILE A 173 17.14 9.95 7.73
CA ILE A 173 18.03 8.88 7.25
C ILE A 173 19.49 9.27 7.40
N GLN A 174 19.87 10.48 6.95
CA GLN A 174 21.25 10.96 7.08
C GLN A 174 21.71 10.92 8.53
N LYS A 175 20.90 11.42 9.46
CA LYS A 175 21.20 11.38 10.89
C LYS A 175 21.43 9.96 11.40
N ARG A 176 20.68 8.96 10.91
CA ARG A 176 20.88 7.54 11.29
C ARG A 176 22.21 6.98 10.82
N ILE A 177 22.63 7.38 9.63
CA ILE A 177 23.92 7.01 9.07
C ILE A 177 25.04 7.66 9.89
N ASP A 178 24.90 8.94 10.21
CA ASP A 178 25.87 9.70 11.01
C ASP A 178 25.97 9.15 12.45
N ASP A 179 24.85 8.73 13.04
CA ASP A 179 24.78 8.12 14.37
C ASP A 179 25.27 6.64 14.39
N GLY A 180 25.65 6.07 13.23
CA GLY A 180 26.14 4.68 13.11
C GLY A 180 25.06 3.60 13.28
N LEU A 181 23.78 3.97 13.22
CA LEU A 181 22.64 3.05 13.34
C LEU A 181 22.35 2.31 12.03
N ALA A 182 22.81 2.87 10.91
CA ALA A 182 22.73 2.27 9.58
C ALA A 182 23.93 2.72 8.74
N THR A 183 24.19 2.02 7.65
CA THR A 183 25.23 2.39 6.67
C THR A 183 24.65 3.03 5.42
N GLU A 184 23.35 2.83 5.18
CA GLU A 184 22.65 3.28 3.99
C GLU A 184 21.14 3.41 4.28
N GLY A 185 20.39 4.06 3.38
CA GLY A 185 18.94 4.13 3.57
C GLY A 185 18.10 4.62 2.39
N PHE A 186 16.79 4.56 2.60
CA PHE A 186 15.74 4.92 1.66
C PHE A 186 14.65 5.73 2.34
N SER A 187 14.08 6.70 1.63
CA SER A 187 12.80 7.29 2.02
C SER A 187 11.69 6.48 1.36
N ALA A 188 10.76 5.94 2.14
CA ALA A 188 9.56 5.29 1.63
C ALA A 188 8.38 6.26 1.78
N VAL A 189 7.63 6.52 0.71
CA VAL A 189 6.50 7.44 0.75
C VAL A 189 5.24 6.83 0.17
N ASP A 190 4.12 6.98 0.87
CA ASP A 190 2.81 6.66 0.35
C ASP A 190 2.16 7.94 -0.14
N VAL A 191 1.86 7.99 -1.44
CA VAL A 191 1.25 9.16 -2.09
C VAL A 191 -0.13 8.85 -2.67
N THR A 192 -0.72 7.72 -2.27
CA THR A 192 -2.02 7.24 -2.76
C THR A 192 -3.07 8.34 -2.71
N ASN A 193 -3.21 9.01 -1.56
CA ASN A 193 -4.23 10.05 -1.35
C ASN A 193 -4.02 11.32 -2.15
N LEU A 194 -2.82 11.52 -2.68
CA LEU A 194 -2.47 12.70 -3.47
C LEU A 194 -2.72 12.50 -4.96
N CYS A 195 -2.90 11.25 -5.39
CA CYS A 195 -3.14 10.92 -6.79
C CYS A 195 -4.55 11.33 -7.22
N SER A 196 -4.71 11.72 -8.48
CA SER A 196 -6.03 12.11 -8.99
C SER A 196 -6.90 10.88 -9.25
N LYS A 197 -7.74 10.50 -8.28
CA LYS A 197 -8.71 9.41 -8.41
C LYS A 197 -9.57 9.54 -9.67
N LYS A 198 -9.95 10.77 -10.04
CA LYS A 198 -10.69 11.09 -11.28
C LYS A 198 -9.89 10.73 -12.55
N ARG A 199 -8.62 11.13 -12.65
CA ARG A 199 -7.81 10.81 -13.84
C ARG A 199 -7.57 9.31 -13.96
N ILE A 200 -7.28 8.65 -12.84
CA ILE A 200 -7.09 7.19 -12.79
C ILE A 200 -8.36 6.48 -13.25
N ARG A 201 -9.54 6.90 -12.76
CA ARG A 201 -10.83 6.32 -13.17
C ARG A 201 -11.11 6.53 -14.65
N ASN A 202 -10.86 7.73 -15.16
CA ASN A 202 -11.04 8.03 -16.58
C ASN A 202 -10.14 7.15 -17.47
N TYR A 203 -8.88 6.97 -17.08
CA TYR A 203 -7.96 6.08 -17.78
C TYR A 203 -8.44 4.63 -17.74
N ALA A 204 -8.83 4.14 -16.55
CA ALA A 204 -9.30 2.78 -16.35
C ALA A 204 -10.55 2.46 -17.21
N ASN A 205 -11.53 3.36 -17.23
CA ASN A 205 -12.74 3.20 -18.03
C ASN A 205 -12.43 3.23 -19.54
N THR A 206 -11.51 4.09 -19.97
CA THR A 206 -11.07 4.14 -21.38
C THR A 206 -10.36 2.83 -21.77
N ALA A 207 -9.45 2.35 -20.93
CA ALA A 207 -8.72 1.11 -21.16
C ALA A 207 -9.67 -0.10 -21.20
N LEU A 208 -10.61 -0.19 -20.24
CA LEU A 208 -11.63 -1.24 -20.22
C LEU A 208 -12.44 -1.25 -21.51
N LYS A 209 -12.91 -0.08 -21.95
CA LYS A 209 -13.68 0.04 -23.20
C LYS A 209 -12.90 -0.51 -24.40
N MET A 210 -11.62 -0.15 -24.54
CA MET A 210 -10.77 -0.69 -25.62
C MET A 210 -10.63 -2.22 -25.56
N TYR A 211 -10.54 -2.79 -24.37
CA TYR A 211 -10.49 -4.24 -24.20
C TYR A 211 -11.83 -4.89 -24.58
N ILE A 212 -12.96 -4.31 -24.19
CA ILE A 212 -14.30 -4.81 -24.54
C ILE A 212 -14.54 -4.72 -26.06
N ASP A 213 -14.23 -3.58 -26.67
CA ASP A 213 -14.37 -3.35 -28.12
C ASP A 213 -13.53 -4.36 -28.93
N SER A 214 -12.43 -4.90 -28.37
CA SER A 214 -11.62 -5.94 -29.03
C SER A 214 -12.33 -7.30 -29.19
N PHE A 215 -13.45 -7.51 -28.51
CA PHE A 215 -14.32 -8.68 -28.67
C PHE A 215 -15.46 -8.43 -29.67
N GLU A 216 -15.45 -7.32 -30.42
CA GLU A 216 -16.44 -7.06 -31.47
C GLU A 216 -16.54 -8.25 -32.45
N GLY A 217 -17.76 -8.74 -32.67
CA GLY A 217 -18.04 -9.89 -33.54
C GLY A 217 -17.82 -11.27 -32.90
N CYS A 218 -17.37 -11.36 -31.64
CA CYS A 218 -17.32 -12.62 -30.90
C CYS A 218 -18.73 -13.07 -30.47
N TYR A 219 -19.00 -14.37 -30.54
CA TYR A 219 -20.24 -14.97 -30.02
C TYR A 219 -20.17 -15.17 -28.50
N MET A 220 -20.01 -14.08 -27.75
CA MET A 220 -19.96 -14.06 -26.29
C MET A 220 -21.02 -13.09 -25.75
N SER A 221 -21.57 -13.38 -24.57
CA SER A 221 -22.44 -12.42 -23.90
C SER A 221 -21.64 -11.20 -23.43
N LYS A 222 -22.29 -10.05 -23.26
CA LYS A 222 -21.63 -8.85 -22.72
C LYS A 222 -21.04 -9.09 -21.33
N GLU A 223 -21.73 -9.88 -20.51
CA GLU A 223 -21.29 -10.29 -19.18
C GLU A 223 -19.99 -11.10 -19.25
N ASP A 224 -19.94 -12.11 -20.13
CA ASP A 224 -18.73 -12.92 -20.34
C ASP A 224 -17.57 -12.07 -20.82
N ILE A 225 -17.80 -11.15 -21.76
CA ILE A 225 -16.77 -10.23 -22.26
C ILE A 225 -16.24 -9.37 -21.11
N PHE A 226 -17.12 -8.76 -20.31
CA PHE A 226 -16.73 -7.96 -19.15
C PHE A 226 -15.86 -8.76 -18.17
N TYR A 227 -16.31 -9.95 -17.75
CA TYR A 227 -15.55 -10.79 -16.81
C TYR A 227 -14.21 -11.28 -17.37
N ASN A 228 -14.12 -11.54 -18.67
CA ASN A 228 -12.85 -11.86 -19.33
C ASN A 228 -11.90 -10.66 -19.34
N CYS A 229 -12.41 -9.44 -19.61
CA CYS A 229 -11.61 -8.22 -19.64
C CYS A 229 -11.05 -7.87 -18.26
N ILE A 230 -11.87 -7.85 -17.21
CA ILE A 230 -11.42 -7.47 -15.86
C ILE A 230 -10.47 -8.50 -15.24
N SER A 231 -10.58 -9.77 -15.64
CA SER A 231 -9.68 -10.84 -15.22
C SER A 231 -8.33 -10.80 -15.95
N ASN A 232 -8.19 -9.91 -16.94
CA ASN A 232 -6.97 -9.78 -17.72
C ASN A 232 -5.89 -9.01 -16.94
N ASN A 233 -4.81 -9.71 -16.60
CA ASN A 233 -3.68 -9.13 -15.88
C ASN A 233 -3.02 -7.95 -16.60
N ASN A 234 -3.07 -7.88 -17.94
CA ASN A 234 -2.49 -6.75 -18.68
C ASN A 234 -3.33 -5.48 -18.50
N LEU A 235 -4.67 -5.59 -18.44
CA LEU A 235 -5.54 -4.46 -18.14
C LEU A 235 -5.26 -3.94 -16.72
N SER A 236 -5.27 -4.84 -15.73
CA SER A 236 -5.00 -4.49 -14.32
C SER A 236 -3.61 -3.84 -14.14
N ARG A 237 -2.57 -4.38 -14.80
CA ARG A 237 -1.22 -3.80 -14.79
C ARG A 237 -1.16 -2.44 -15.46
N SER A 238 -1.86 -2.26 -16.57
CA SER A 238 -1.91 -0.98 -17.30
C SER A 238 -2.52 0.12 -16.42
N ILE A 239 -3.64 -0.18 -15.75
CA ILE A 239 -4.29 0.75 -14.81
C ILE A 239 -3.36 1.07 -13.63
N SER A 240 -2.73 0.05 -13.04
CA SER A 240 -1.78 0.24 -11.95
C SER A 240 -0.56 1.07 -12.37
N SER A 241 -0.07 0.88 -13.59
CA SER A 241 1.05 1.65 -14.14
C SER A 241 0.67 3.12 -14.34
N TYR A 242 -0.54 3.41 -14.82
CA TYR A 242 -1.02 4.79 -14.94
C TYR A 242 -1.16 5.47 -13.57
N ALA A 243 -1.71 4.77 -12.57
CA ALA A 243 -1.78 5.30 -11.20
C ALA A 243 -0.38 5.55 -10.60
N THR A 244 0.57 4.66 -10.87
CA THR A 244 1.98 4.85 -10.45
C THR A 244 2.62 6.04 -11.17
N HIS A 245 2.29 6.26 -12.44
CA HIS A 245 2.75 7.44 -13.18
C HIS A 245 2.23 8.75 -12.55
N GLU A 246 0.95 8.79 -12.14
CA GLU A 246 0.37 9.94 -11.44
C GLU A 246 1.16 10.27 -10.15
N ALA A 247 1.50 9.25 -9.37
CA ALA A 247 2.37 9.38 -8.20
C ALA A 247 3.79 9.85 -8.57
N SER A 248 4.36 9.28 -9.63
CA SER A 248 5.69 9.62 -10.12
C SER A 248 5.80 11.11 -10.44
N VAL A 249 4.80 11.70 -11.10
CA VAL A 249 4.75 13.14 -11.39
C VAL A 249 4.79 13.97 -10.09
N ILE A 250 4.04 13.57 -9.06
CA ILE A 250 4.02 14.25 -7.76
C ILE A 250 5.40 14.19 -7.09
N VAL A 251 6.01 13.01 -7.04
CA VAL A 251 7.29 12.79 -6.35
C VAL A 251 8.43 13.50 -7.09
N HIS A 252 8.56 13.33 -8.41
CA HIS A 252 9.62 13.97 -9.20
C HIS A 252 9.57 15.50 -9.15
N LYS A 253 8.35 16.08 -9.19
CA LYS A 253 8.18 17.53 -9.04
C LYS A 253 8.70 18.02 -7.69
N ASN A 254 8.45 17.27 -6.62
CA ASN A 254 8.81 17.66 -5.25
C ASN A 254 10.25 17.30 -4.86
N LEU A 255 10.90 16.41 -5.60
CA LEU A 255 12.34 16.18 -5.55
C LEU A 255 13.15 17.21 -6.35
N ASP A 256 12.47 18.21 -6.92
CA ASP A 256 13.03 19.29 -7.72
C ASP A 256 13.67 18.82 -9.06
N PHE A 257 13.36 17.62 -9.57
CA PHE A 257 13.95 17.12 -10.84
C PHE A 257 13.58 17.94 -12.08
N PHE A 258 12.41 18.58 -12.08
CA PHE A 258 11.95 19.40 -13.20
C PHE A 258 12.28 20.89 -13.02
N ARG A 259 13.02 21.24 -11.97
CA ARG A 259 13.38 22.64 -11.67
C ARG A 259 14.77 22.95 -12.18
N LYS A 260 14.89 24.11 -12.81
CA LYS A 260 16.19 24.65 -13.25
C LYS A 260 16.79 25.62 -12.25
N ASP A 261 16.00 26.11 -11.30
CA ASP A 261 16.39 27.16 -10.34
C ASP A 261 17.00 26.62 -9.04
N LYS A 262 16.99 25.30 -8.82
CA LYS A 262 17.49 24.65 -7.60
C LYS A 262 18.13 23.30 -7.92
N SER A 263 19.13 22.92 -7.14
CA SER A 263 19.63 21.55 -7.12
C SER A 263 18.55 20.59 -6.64
N THR A 264 18.65 19.34 -7.09
CA THR A 264 17.72 18.28 -6.67
C THR A 264 17.84 18.07 -5.17
N LEU A 265 16.81 17.47 -4.55
CA LEU A 265 16.87 17.21 -3.11
C LEU A 265 18.03 16.28 -2.75
N PHE A 266 18.37 15.31 -3.61
CA PHE A 266 19.47 14.34 -3.38
C PHE A 266 20.84 15.01 -3.29
N ASP A 267 21.10 16.06 -4.07
CA ASP A 267 22.39 16.78 -4.07
C ASP A 267 22.75 17.41 -2.71
N ARG A 268 21.80 17.43 -1.76
CA ARG A 268 21.95 18.00 -0.41
C ARG A 268 22.26 16.96 0.65
N PHE A 269 22.31 15.67 0.29
CA PHE A 269 22.53 14.54 1.20
C PHE A 269 23.65 13.64 0.70
N THR A 270 24.09 12.68 1.52
CA THR A 270 25.20 11.79 1.15
C THR A 270 24.80 10.72 0.13
N ASP A 271 25.79 10.14 -0.57
CA ASP A 271 25.62 9.05 -1.54
C ASP A 271 25.11 7.74 -0.93
N ASN A 272 25.06 7.65 0.41
CA ASN A 272 24.53 6.51 1.15
C ASN A 272 23.00 6.54 1.28
N ILE A 273 22.35 7.63 0.84
CA ILE A 273 20.90 7.67 0.63
C ILE A 273 20.61 7.34 -0.82
N HIS A 274 19.96 6.22 -1.06
CA HIS A 274 19.93 5.61 -2.39
C HIS A 274 18.71 5.94 -3.23
N ALA A 275 17.55 6.06 -2.60
CA ALA A 275 16.32 6.31 -3.34
C ALA A 275 15.23 6.89 -2.44
N VAL A 276 14.26 7.50 -3.10
CA VAL A 276 12.91 7.72 -2.59
C VAL A 276 12.02 6.68 -3.27
N VAL A 277 11.52 5.72 -2.52
CA VAL A 277 10.58 4.70 -2.99
C VAL A 277 9.18 5.20 -2.71
N PHE A 278 8.34 5.30 -3.73
CA PHE A 278 6.97 5.74 -3.58
C PHE A 278 5.98 4.66 -3.98
N GLN A 279 4.83 4.62 -3.30
CA GLN A 279 3.76 3.68 -3.60
C GLN A 279 2.41 4.33 -3.87
N VAL A 280 1.58 3.58 -4.58
CA VAL A 280 0.14 3.78 -4.70
C VAL A 280 -0.55 2.46 -4.34
N SER A 281 -1.52 2.49 -3.44
CA SER A 281 -2.29 1.32 -3.03
C SER A 281 -3.75 1.71 -2.82
N ASP A 282 -4.57 1.58 -3.86
CA ASP A 282 -5.97 2.03 -3.87
C ASP A 282 -6.91 0.94 -4.45
N SER A 283 -8.21 1.20 -4.42
CA SER A 283 -9.23 0.35 -5.04
C SER A 283 -10.25 1.18 -5.82
N MET A 284 -10.77 0.63 -6.91
CA MET A 284 -11.85 1.26 -7.69
C MET A 284 -12.79 0.26 -8.35
N TRP A 285 -13.98 0.73 -8.74
CA TRP A 285 -14.90 0.00 -9.61
C TRP A 285 -14.47 0.19 -11.06
N LEU A 286 -14.44 -0.92 -11.79
CA LEU A 286 -14.54 -0.93 -13.23
C LEU A 286 -16.01 -1.08 -13.59
N GLU A 287 -16.50 -0.18 -14.43
CA GLU A 287 -17.93 -0.09 -14.80
C GLU A 287 -18.07 -0.20 -16.31
N TYR A 288 -19.00 -1.05 -16.77
CA TYR A 288 -19.40 -1.14 -18.16
C TYR A 288 -20.89 -1.49 -18.26
N GLU A 289 -21.70 -0.55 -18.75
CA GLU A 289 -23.17 -0.68 -18.75
C GLU A 289 -23.69 -1.02 -17.35
N ASP A 290 -24.36 -2.16 -17.18
CA ASP A 290 -24.90 -2.63 -15.90
C ASP A 290 -23.92 -3.54 -15.12
N PHE A 291 -22.69 -3.72 -15.62
CA PHE A 291 -21.67 -4.58 -15.01
C PHE A 291 -20.63 -3.77 -14.25
N TYR A 292 -20.29 -4.25 -13.05
CA TYR A 292 -19.32 -3.63 -12.17
C TYR A 292 -18.43 -4.68 -11.50
N ALA A 293 -17.15 -4.35 -11.31
CA ALA A 293 -16.22 -5.20 -10.59
C ALA A 293 -15.13 -4.40 -9.88
N PRO A 294 -14.74 -4.80 -8.65
CA PRO A 294 -13.73 -4.08 -7.91
C PRO A 294 -12.34 -4.49 -8.43
N ILE A 295 -11.46 -3.53 -8.59
CA ILE A 295 -10.05 -3.75 -8.88
C ILE A 295 -9.17 -3.14 -7.80
N GLN A 296 -8.05 -3.80 -7.56
CA GLN A 296 -7.00 -3.32 -6.67
C GLN A 296 -5.91 -2.67 -7.54
N ILE A 297 -5.53 -1.45 -7.18
CA ILE A 297 -4.47 -0.68 -7.82
C ILE A 297 -3.27 -0.74 -6.90
N ARG A 298 -2.15 -1.27 -7.39
CA ARG A 298 -0.91 -1.36 -6.63
C ARG A 298 0.28 -0.96 -7.48
N GLY A 299 1.03 0.03 -7.01
CA GLY A 299 2.21 0.58 -7.64
C GLY A 299 3.32 0.79 -6.62
N LEU A 300 4.55 0.53 -7.02
CA LEU A 300 5.74 0.83 -6.24
C LEU A 300 6.88 1.16 -7.21
N GLU A 301 7.43 2.35 -7.11
CA GLU A 301 8.53 2.79 -7.96
C GLU A 301 9.58 3.56 -7.15
N PRO A 302 10.88 3.37 -7.43
CA PRO A 302 11.94 4.17 -6.86
C PRO A 302 12.31 5.36 -7.76
N VAL A 303 12.61 6.50 -7.14
CA VAL A 303 13.45 7.55 -7.71
C VAL A 303 14.83 7.42 -7.10
N PHE A 304 15.80 6.96 -7.89
CA PHE A 304 17.17 6.76 -7.43
C PHE A 304 17.93 8.07 -7.27
N ASN A 305 18.82 8.12 -6.28
CA ASN A 305 19.83 9.15 -6.16
C ASN A 305 20.71 9.13 -7.43
N PRO A 306 20.86 10.24 -8.16
CA PRO A 306 21.65 10.28 -9.39
C PRO A 306 23.11 9.81 -9.25
N ASN A 307 23.68 9.89 -8.04
CA ASN A 307 25.07 9.51 -7.77
C ASN A 307 25.23 8.01 -7.46
N ILE A 308 24.14 7.24 -7.37
CA ILE A 308 24.22 5.83 -7.03
C ILE A 308 24.81 4.99 -8.18
N LYS A 309 25.64 4.00 -7.84
CA LYS A 309 26.18 3.06 -8.82
C LYS A 309 25.10 2.11 -9.37
N GLU A 310 25.18 1.79 -10.66
CA GLU A 310 24.19 0.93 -11.36
C GLU A 310 24.03 -0.47 -10.75
N GLU A 311 25.12 -1.07 -10.26
CA GLU A 311 25.06 -2.37 -9.57
C GLU A 311 24.18 -2.30 -8.32
N LYS A 312 24.22 -1.18 -7.59
CA LYS A 312 23.43 -0.97 -6.38
C LYS A 312 21.94 -0.77 -6.74
N ILE A 313 21.64 -0.10 -7.85
CA ILE A 313 20.27 0.02 -8.40
C ILE A 313 19.66 -1.37 -8.61
N LYS A 314 20.38 -2.29 -9.26
CA LYS A 314 19.88 -3.65 -9.54
C LYS A 314 19.55 -4.41 -8.26
N ASN A 315 20.40 -4.31 -7.23
CA ASN A 315 20.17 -4.94 -5.94
C ASN A 315 18.91 -4.37 -5.26
N ILE A 316 18.74 -3.05 -5.25
CA ILE A 316 17.58 -2.39 -4.66
C ILE A 316 16.29 -2.78 -5.39
N MET A 317 16.31 -2.78 -6.72
CA MET A 317 15.17 -3.20 -7.53
C MET A 317 14.74 -4.64 -7.27
N ASN A 318 15.67 -5.54 -6.91
CA ASN A 318 15.32 -6.91 -6.53
C ASN A 318 14.66 -6.97 -5.15
N ASP A 319 15.08 -6.11 -4.22
CA ASP A 319 14.54 -6.06 -2.86
C ASP A 319 13.15 -5.43 -2.76
N LEU A 320 12.79 -4.60 -3.76
CA LEU A 320 11.48 -3.95 -3.86
C LEU A 320 10.42 -4.80 -4.59
N LYS A 321 10.82 -5.88 -5.27
CA LYS A 321 9.91 -6.85 -5.92
C LYS A 321 9.34 -7.84 -4.90
#